data_AF-A0A396GM89-F1
#
_entry.id   AF-A0A396GM89-F1
#
_cell.length_a   1.000
_cell.length_b   1.000
_cell.length_c   1.000
_cell.angle_alpha   90.00
_cell.angle_beta   90.00
_cell.angle_gamma   90.00
#
_symmetry.space_group_name_H-M   'P 1'
#
loop_
_entity.id
_entity.type
_entity.pdbx_description
1 polymer ?
#
loop_
_entity_poly.entity_id
_entity_poly.type
_entity_poly.pdbx_seq_one_letter_code
_entity_poly.pdbx_strand_id
1 'polypeptide(L)'
;MASIATIDPTNGSWWLEYGLGNPIGYWPSSLFTTLKDNATIVQFGGEIVNAKSTGAYTSTQMGSGHFAEEGYGKASYFRNMQVVGSKNFLTPLSNPTYTADQPNCYNVQGRFNDKWGHHFYYGGPGRNEKCP
;
A
#
# COMPACT_ATOMS: atom_id res chain seq x y z
N MET A 1 4.03 -6.29 -11.28
CA MET A 1 3.66 -4.98 -11.83
C MET A 1 3.94 -3.95 -10.78
N ALA A 2 4.52 -2.82 -11.16
CA ALA A 2 4.73 -1.69 -10.26
C ALA A 2 4.03 -0.48 -10.87
N SER A 3 3.30 0.24 -10.03
CA SER A 3 2.83 1.58 -10.37
C SER A 3 3.84 2.58 -9.79
N ILE A 4 4.19 3.60 -10.55
CA ILE A 4 5.22 4.58 -10.19
C ILE A 4 4.56 5.95 -10.23
N ALA A 5 4.68 6.70 -9.13
CA ALA A 5 4.29 8.09 -9.08
C ALA A 5 5.55 8.96 -9.13
N THR A 6 5.64 9.86 -10.12
CA THR A 6 6.76 10.78 -10.32
C THR A 6 6.28 12.22 -10.38
N ILE A 7 7.20 13.16 -10.14
CA ILE A 7 6.95 14.59 -10.30
C ILE A 7 7.67 15.06 -11.56
N ASP A 8 6.94 15.74 -12.44
CA ASP A 8 7.47 16.40 -13.63
C ASP A 8 8.38 17.56 -13.21
N PRO A 9 9.69 17.54 -13.55
CA PRO A 9 10.62 18.58 -13.14
C PRO A 9 10.35 19.94 -13.79
N THR A 10 9.55 20.00 -14.87
CA THR A 10 9.26 21.24 -15.59
C THR A 10 8.14 22.06 -14.95
N ASN A 11 7.13 21.40 -14.37
CA ASN A 11 5.92 22.05 -13.87
C ASN A 11 5.46 21.56 -12.49
N GLY A 12 6.13 20.58 -11.89
CA GLY A 12 5.82 20.04 -10.57
C GLY A 12 4.57 19.16 -10.51
N SER A 13 3.96 18.85 -11.65
CA SER A 13 2.77 18.01 -11.70
C SER A 13 3.10 16.53 -11.56
N TRP A 14 2.14 15.79 -11.02
CA TRP A 14 2.29 14.37 -10.74
C TRP A 14 1.87 13.53 -11.94
N TRP A 15 2.68 12.53 -12.24
CA TRP A 15 2.36 11.47 -13.18
C TRP A 15 2.23 10.15 -12.43
N LEU A 16 1.19 9.40 -12.75
CA LEU A 16 1.06 8.00 -12.37
C LEU A 16 1.30 7.15 -13.60
N GLU A 17 2.28 6.27 -13.55
CA GLU A 17 2.60 5.32 -14.60
C GLU A 17 2.41 3.88 -14.11
N TYR A 18 2.07 2.99 -15.04
CA TYR A 18 2.06 1.56 -14.83
C TYR A 18 3.17 0.90 -15.66
N GLY A 19 4.17 0.37 -14.97
CA GLY A 19 5.45 0.11 -15.64
C GLY A 19 6.09 1.39 -16.17
N LEU A 20 7.24 1.26 -16.83
CA LEU A 20 7.95 2.41 -17.38
C LEU A 20 7.27 2.88 -18.67
N GLY A 21 6.86 4.15 -18.71
CA GLY A 21 6.38 4.80 -19.93
C GLY A 21 4.92 4.53 -20.32
N ASN A 22 4.11 3.94 -19.43
CA ASN A 22 2.65 3.83 -19.65
C ASN A 22 1.90 4.72 -18.65
N PRO A 23 1.61 5.98 -19.00
CA PRO A 23 0.88 6.88 -18.11
C PRO A 23 -0.55 6.40 -17.90
N ILE A 24 -0.97 6.31 -16.64
CA ILE A 24 -2.34 6.05 -16.19
C ILE A 24 -3.06 7.37 -15.94
N GLY A 25 -2.36 8.38 -15.40
CA GLY A 25 -2.98 9.63 -15.01
C GLY A 25 -2.01 10.76 -14.73
N TYR A 26 -2.56 11.97 -14.68
CA TYR A 26 -1.87 13.23 -14.49
C TYR A 26 -2.63 14.12 -13.51
N TRP A 27 -1.91 14.73 -12.58
CA TRP A 27 -2.48 15.67 -11.61
C TRP A 27 -1.63 16.94 -11.52
N PRO A 28 -2.16 18.10 -11.93
CA PRO A 28 -1.50 19.38 -11.74
C PRO A 28 -1.07 19.62 -10.30
N SER A 29 0.13 20.18 -10.11
CA SER A 29 0.67 20.48 -8.77
C SER A 29 -0.28 21.36 -7.95
N SER A 30 -1.05 22.23 -8.62
CA SER A 30 -1.99 23.16 -7.99
C SER A 30 -3.18 22.48 -7.31
N LEU A 31 -3.42 21.20 -7.58
CA LEU A 31 -4.43 20.41 -6.87
C LEU A 31 -3.97 20.02 -5.46
N PHE A 32 -2.67 20.08 -5.19
CA PHE A 32 -2.08 19.64 -3.94
C PHE A 32 -1.62 20.81 -3.09
N THR A 33 -2.00 20.79 -1.82
CA THR A 33 -1.53 21.74 -0.81
C THR A 33 -0.27 21.23 -0.10
N THR A 34 -0.22 19.94 0.22
CA THR A 34 0.86 19.31 0.99
C THR A 34 1.79 18.41 0.17
N LEU A 35 1.31 17.93 -0.99
CA LEU A 35 2.06 17.05 -1.89
C LEU A 35 2.56 17.80 -3.14
N LYS A 36 2.64 19.13 -3.10
CA LYS A 36 3.04 19.89 -4.30
C LYS A 36 4.48 19.57 -4.73
N ASP A 37 5.40 19.50 -3.75
CA ASP A 37 6.84 19.40 -4.03
C ASP A 37 7.39 17.97 -3.81
N ASN A 38 6.96 17.29 -2.74
CA ASN A 38 7.32 15.91 -2.44
C ASN A 38 6.38 15.30 -1.38
N ALA A 39 6.43 13.98 -1.24
CA ALA A 39 5.85 13.28 -0.11
C ALA A 39 6.88 13.07 0.99
N THR A 40 6.54 13.38 2.24
CA THR A 40 7.37 13.08 3.42
C THR A 40 7.08 11.70 4.00
N ILE A 41 5.92 11.13 3.69
CA ILE A 41 5.47 9.80 4.12
C ILE A 41 4.91 9.07 2.90
N VAL A 42 5.29 7.80 2.74
CA VAL A 42 4.70 6.88 1.76
C VAL A 42 4.14 5.68 2.50
N GLN A 43 2.88 5.35 2.24
CA GLN A 43 2.21 4.19 2.84
C GLN A 43 1.78 3.22 1.74
N PHE A 44 1.89 1.93 2.06
CA PHE A 44 1.39 0.83 1.24
C PHE A 44 0.45 0.02 2.11
N GLY A 45 -0.67 -0.44 1.56
CA GLY A 45 -1.60 -1.24 2.34
C GLY A 45 -2.99 -1.29 1.71
N GLY A 46 -3.98 -1.41 2.59
CA GLY A 46 -5.39 -1.38 2.25
C GLY A 46 -6.19 -0.86 3.45
N GLU A 47 -7.39 -0.39 3.17
CA GLU A 47 -8.29 0.19 4.16
C GLU A 47 -9.64 -0.52 4.05
N ILE A 48 -10.26 -0.79 5.21
CA ILE A 48 -11.63 -1.27 5.28
C ILE A 48 -12.45 -0.21 6.02
N VAL A 49 -13.42 0.36 5.31
CA VAL A 49 -14.36 1.32 5.87
C VAL A 49 -15.68 0.62 6.16
N ASN A 50 -16.11 0.65 7.42
CA ASN A 50 -17.43 0.19 7.82
C ASN A 50 -18.30 1.39 8.21
N ALA A 51 -19.11 1.88 7.27
CA ALA A 51 -20.00 3.02 7.50
C ALA A 51 -21.28 2.67 8.29
N LYS A 52 -21.51 1.38 8.63
CA LYS A 52 -22.72 0.94 9.34
C LYS A 52 -22.55 1.12 10.85
N SER A 53 -23.51 1.77 11.49
CA SER A 53 -23.52 2.10 12.92
C SER A 53 -23.97 0.96 13.84
N THR A 54 -24.08 -0.27 13.35
CA THR A 54 -24.65 -1.40 14.12
C THR A 54 -23.72 -1.96 15.21
N GLY A 55 -22.56 -1.32 15.46
CA GLY A 55 -21.62 -1.67 16.53
C GLY A 55 -20.78 -2.93 16.30
N ALA A 56 -21.07 -3.72 15.26
CA ALA A 56 -20.32 -4.92 14.91
C ALA A 56 -19.27 -4.66 13.82
N TYR A 57 -18.16 -5.40 13.85
CA TYR A 57 -17.18 -5.37 12.76
C TYR A 57 -17.78 -5.91 11.45
N THR A 58 -17.32 -5.36 10.33
CA THR A 58 -17.76 -5.82 9.01
C THR A 58 -17.19 -7.20 8.70
N SER A 59 -17.96 -8.02 7.97
CA SER A 59 -17.48 -9.28 7.38
C SER A 59 -16.80 -9.07 6.02
N THR A 60 -16.51 -7.82 5.64
CA THR A 60 -15.75 -7.51 4.42
C THR A 60 -14.36 -8.10 4.53
N GLN A 61 -13.95 -8.92 3.57
CA GLN A 61 -12.61 -9.48 3.54
C GLN A 61 -11.61 -8.45 3.00
N MET A 62 -10.42 -8.38 3.62
CA MET A 62 -9.29 -7.63 3.07
C MET A 62 -8.40 -8.57 2.26
N GLY A 63 -8.05 -8.16 1.04
CA GLY A 63 -7.23 -8.99 0.14
C GLY A 63 -7.96 -10.29 -0.22
N SER A 64 -7.31 -11.43 0.04
CA SER A 64 -7.88 -12.76 -0.17
C SER A 64 -8.75 -13.25 0.99
N GLY A 65 -8.87 -12.48 2.08
CA GLY A 65 -9.58 -12.90 3.29
C GLY A 65 -8.77 -13.80 4.24
N HIS A 66 -7.58 -14.23 3.83
CA HIS A 66 -6.64 -14.97 4.67
C HIS A 66 -5.76 -14.03 5.49
N PHE A 67 -5.37 -14.46 6.68
CA PHE A 67 -4.42 -13.72 7.51
C PHE A 67 -3.00 -13.80 6.96
N ALA A 68 -2.19 -12.78 7.24
CA ALA A 68 -0.86 -12.60 6.69
C ALA A 68 0.10 -13.78 6.98
N GLU A 69 -0.05 -14.45 8.12
CA GLU A 69 0.77 -15.59 8.53
C GLU A 69 0.62 -16.81 7.60
N GLU A 70 -0.51 -16.91 6.89
CA GLU A 70 -0.75 -17.99 5.94
C GLU A 70 0.14 -17.89 4.68
N GLY A 71 0.72 -16.72 4.42
CA GLY A 71 1.79 -16.53 3.46
C GLY A 71 1.43 -16.85 2.00
N TYR A 72 2.44 -17.21 1.22
CA TYR A 72 2.31 -17.38 -0.22
C TYR A 72 1.29 -18.45 -0.62
N GLY A 73 0.48 -18.14 -1.63
CA GLY A 73 -0.57 -19.01 -2.13
C GLY A 73 -1.88 -18.91 -1.34
N LYS A 74 -1.90 -18.15 -0.24
CA LYS A 74 -3.10 -17.93 0.57
C LYS A 74 -3.36 -16.45 0.85
N ALA A 75 -2.43 -15.78 1.52
CA ALA A 75 -2.54 -14.36 1.85
C ALA A 75 -2.23 -13.47 0.64
N SER A 76 -2.89 -12.31 0.57
CA SER A 76 -2.52 -11.26 -0.40
C SER A 76 -1.18 -10.64 -0.03
N TYR A 77 -0.48 -10.08 -1.02
CA TYR A 77 0.83 -9.48 -0.80
C TYR A 77 1.12 -8.29 -1.71
N PHE A 78 1.96 -7.39 -1.20
CA PHE A 78 2.72 -6.43 -2.02
C PHE A 78 4.18 -6.85 -2.00
N ARG A 79 4.87 -6.78 -3.15
CA ARG A 79 6.29 -7.14 -3.28
C ARG A 79 7.03 -6.15 -4.16
N ASN A 80 8.37 -6.21 -4.12
CA ASN A 80 9.26 -5.28 -4.81
C ASN A 80 8.95 -3.82 -4.43
N MET A 81 8.74 -3.58 -3.14
CA MET A 81 8.35 -2.25 -2.66
C MET A 81 9.53 -1.29 -2.78
N GLN A 82 9.29 -0.16 -3.46
CA GLN A 82 10.26 0.87 -3.75
C GLN A 82 9.55 2.23 -3.76
N VAL A 83 10.31 3.31 -3.58
CA VAL A 83 9.82 4.69 -3.66
C VAL A 83 10.63 5.48 -4.68
N VAL A 84 10.01 6.47 -5.30
CA VAL A 84 10.70 7.40 -6.18
C VAL A 84 11.31 8.51 -5.33
N GLY A 85 12.64 8.62 -5.34
CA GLY A 85 13.35 9.70 -4.66
C GLY A 85 13.38 10.99 -5.49
N SER A 86 13.99 12.04 -4.93
CA SER A 86 14.10 13.38 -5.55
C SER A 86 14.77 13.42 -6.93
N LYS A 87 15.55 12.39 -7.28
CA LYS A 87 16.19 12.23 -8.60
C LYS A 87 15.32 11.45 -9.60
N ASN A 88 14.05 11.21 -9.29
CA ASN A 88 13.13 10.36 -10.04
C ASN A 88 13.65 8.93 -10.29
N PHE A 89 14.47 8.40 -9.37
CA PHE A 89 14.94 7.01 -9.39
C PHE A 89 14.20 6.17 -8.35
N LEU A 90 13.89 4.92 -8.72
CA LEU A 90 13.37 3.93 -7.79
C LEU A 90 14.43 3.55 -6.77
N THR A 91 14.08 3.71 -5.50
CA THR A 91 14.94 3.42 -4.36
C THR A 91 14.25 2.36 -3.49
N PRO A 92 14.93 1.26 -3.11
CA PRO A 92 14.40 0.30 -2.15
C PRO A 92 14.01 0.97 -0.83
N LEU A 93 13.02 0.40 -0.14
CA LEU A 93 12.64 0.88 1.19
C LEU A 93 13.80 0.70 2.18
N SER A 94 13.96 1.68 3.07
CA SER A 94 14.88 1.61 4.20
C SER A 94 14.08 1.45 5.48
N ASN A 95 14.13 0.26 6.09
CA ASN A 95 13.45 -0.09 7.36
C ASN A 95 11.94 0.26 7.41
N PRO A 96 11.10 -0.38 6.58
CA PRO A 96 9.66 -0.17 6.63
C PRO A 96 9.03 -0.64 7.95
N THR A 97 8.04 0.12 8.41
CA THR A 97 7.19 -0.25 9.56
C THR A 97 5.90 -0.90 9.06
N TYR A 98 5.38 -1.89 9.80
CA TYR A 98 4.15 -2.60 9.47
C TYR A 98 3.16 -2.46 10.63
N THR A 99 1.98 -1.94 10.34
CA THR A 99 0.94 -1.64 11.34
C THR A 99 -0.42 -2.13 10.87
N ALA A 100 -1.23 -2.60 11.80
CA ALA A 100 -2.64 -2.91 11.59
C ALA A 100 -3.45 -2.37 12.76
N ASP A 101 -4.52 -1.63 12.47
CA ASP A 101 -5.34 -1.00 13.51
C ASP A 101 -6.09 -2.04 14.34
N GLN A 102 -6.57 -3.11 13.69
CA GLN A 102 -7.29 -4.20 14.34
C GLN A 102 -6.77 -5.57 13.87
N PRO A 103 -5.63 -6.04 14.44
CA PRO A 103 -4.91 -7.23 13.97
C PRO A 103 -5.72 -8.53 14.03
N ASN A 104 -6.73 -8.61 14.91
CA ASN A 104 -7.60 -9.78 14.99
C ASN A 104 -8.63 -9.85 13.84
N CYS A 105 -8.90 -8.75 13.16
CA CYS A 105 -9.80 -8.71 11.98
C CYS A 105 -9.00 -8.77 10.68
N TYR A 106 -7.92 -7.99 10.62
CA TYR A 106 -7.00 -7.89 9.49
C TYR A 106 -5.59 -7.63 10.02
N ASN A 107 -4.59 -8.33 9.50
CA ASN A 107 -3.21 -8.13 9.92
C ASN A 107 -2.26 -7.99 8.72
N VAL A 108 -1.02 -7.66 9.05
CA VAL A 108 0.07 -7.45 8.10
C VAL A 108 1.35 -8.08 8.63
N GLN A 109 2.15 -8.65 7.75
CA GLN A 109 3.42 -9.24 8.12
C GLN A 109 4.51 -8.92 7.10
N GLY A 110 5.47 -8.11 7.53
CA GLY A 110 6.64 -7.73 6.75
C GLY A 110 7.66 -8.86 6.59
N ARG A 111 8.31 -8.89 5.43
CA ARG A 111 9.35 -9.85 5.05
C ARG A 111 10.36 -9.21 4.10
N PHE A 112 11.53 -9.85 3.98
CA PHE A 112 12.54 -9.51 3.01
C PHE A 112 13.20 -10.79 2.49
N ASN A 113 13.44 -10.87 1.17
CA ASN A 113 14.33 -11.82 0.55
C ASN A 113 14.79 -11.29 -0.82
N ASP A 114 15.85 -11.88 -1.38
CA ASP A 114 16.46 -11.40 -2.62
C ASP A 114 15.53 -11.48 -3.84
N LYS A 115 14.54 -12.39 -3.82
CA LYS A 115 13.64 -12.62 -4.95
C LYS A 115 12.53 -11.57 -5.01
N TRP A 116 12.00 -11.13 -3.87
CA TRP A 116 10.83 -10.26 -3.76
C TRP A 116 11.14 -8.90 -3.14
N GLY A 117 12.39 -8.67 -2.73
CA GLY A 117 12.79 -7.51 -1.96
C GLY A 117 11.98 -7.37 -0.66
N HIS A 118 11.81 -6.12 -0.23
CA HIS A 118 10.82 -5.80 0.80
C HIS A 118 9.41 -6.10 0.28
N HIS A 119 8.69 -6.91 1.05
CA HIS A 119 7.34 -7.31 0.77
C HIS A 119 6.58 -7.51 2.08
N PHE A 120 5.26 -7.50 2.00
CA PHE A 120 4.44 -7.92 3.12
C PHE A 120 3.25 -8.74 2.64
N TYR A 121 2.84 -9.66 3.51
CA TYR A 121 1.53 -10.28 3.42
C TYR A 121 0.53 -9.46 4.21
N TYR A 122 -0.71 -9.41 3.75
CA TYR A 122 -1.79 -8.73 4.43
C TYR A 122 -3.13 -9.41 4.12
N GLY A 123 -4.09 -9.20 5.00
CA GLY A 123 -5.45 -9.63 4.77
C GLY A 123 -6.16 -9.98 6.07
N GLY A 124 -7.32 -10.60 5.93
CA GLY A 124 -8.10 -11.11 7.03
C GLY A 124 -9.58 -11.17 6.66
N PRO A 125 -10.35 -12.03 7.34
CA PRO A 125 -11.74 -12.28 6.99
C PRO A 125 -12.68 -11.15 7.43
N GLY A 126 -12.17 -10.17 8.18
CA GLY A 126 -13.02 -9.23 8.92
C GLY A 126 -13.60 -9.92 10.14
N ARG A 127 -14.91 -9.81 10.33
CA ARG A 127 -15.61 -10.40 11.47
C ARG A 127 -15.34 -11.90 11.63
N ASN A 128 -14.85 -12.30 12.80
CA ASN A 128 -14.52 -13.69 13.15
C ASN A 128 -14.54 -13.88 14.69
N GLU A 129 -14.24 -15.08 15.19
CA GLU A 129 -14.29 -15.37 16.64
C GLU A 129 -13.40 -14.44 17.49
N LYS A 130 -12.27 -13.96 16.95
CA LYS A 130 -11.34 -13.04 17.61
C LYS A 130 -11.65 -11.56 17.31
N CYS A 131 -12.60 -11.30 16.42
CA CYS A 131 -13.06 -10.00 15.95
C CYS A 131 -14.61 -10.02 15.80
N PRO A 132 -15.35 -9.94 16.92
CA PRO A 132 -16.79 -10.22 16.93
C PRO A 132 -17.70 -9.12 16.35
#